data_AF-A0AAN8CCD4-F1
#
_entry.id   AF-A0AAN8CCD4-F1
#
_cell.length_a   1.000
_cell.length_b   1.000
_cell.length_c   1.000
_cell.angle_alpha   90.00
_cell.angle_beta   90.00
_cell.angle_gamma   90.00
#
_symmetry.space_group_name_H-M   'P 1'
#
loop_
_entity.id
_entity.type
_entity.pdbx_description
1 polymer ?
#
loop_
_entity_poly.entity_id
_entity_poly.type
_entity_poly.pdbx_seq_one_letter_code
_entity_poly.pdbx_strand_id
1 'polypeptide(L)'
;MVGNDIAYHKPCMNNFKAQRVHSGKPRRNLCAVAFSRLVEELEAPLFHDLSGFLVKSLRDQYREILRELGIKTADQYRSTTLKCKLQQHFGGRVSILDQTCGSGFICASAVPLGDALEKLRRLEADHKEDEKYHALRQAAKII
;
A
#
# COMPACT_ATOMS: atom_id res chain seq x y z
N MET A 1 -15.58 -51.40 -21.96
CA MET A 1 -14.76 -51.50 -20.74
C MET A 1 -14.00 -50.18 -20.57
N VAL A 2 -14.51 -49.27 -19.75
CA VAL A 2 -13.83 -48.00 -19.42
C VAL A 2 -13.63 -48.02 -17.91
N GLY A 3 -12.50 -48.55 -17.45
CA GLY A 3 -12.31 -48.86 -16.03
C GLY A 3 -10.87 -48.82 -15.52
N ASN A 4 -9.90 -48.35 -16.30
CA ASN A 4 -8.48 -48.44 -15.91
C ASN A 4 -7.74 -47.10 -15.71
N ASP A 5 -8.33 -45.94 -16.02
CA ASP A 5 -7.60 -44.65 -15.92
C ASP A 5 -7.58 -44.00 -14.52
N ILE A 6 -8.38 -44.49 -13.57
CA ILE A 6 -8.45 -43.88 -12.22
C ILE A 6 -7.27 -44.32 -11.32
N ALA A 7 -6.62 -45.44 -11.64
CA ALA A 7 -5.51 -45.97 -10.84
C ALA A 7 -4.22 -45.14 -10.97
N TYR A 8 -3.97 -44.53 -12.13
CA TYR A 8 -2.72 -43.84 -12.42
C TYR A 8 -2.61 -42.47 -11.72
N HIS A 9 -3.73 -41.83 -11.39
CA HIS A 9 -3.75 -40.51 -10.75
C HIS A 9 -3.87 -40.53 -9.22
N LYS A 10 -4.05 -41.70 -8.59
CA LYS A 10 -4.11 -41.84 -7.12
C LYS A 10 -2.89 -41.26 -6.39
N PRO A 11 -1.64 -41.46 -6.85
CA PRO A 11 -0.46 -40.88 -6.20
C PRO A 11 -0.42 -39.35 -6.29
N CYS A 12 -0.83 -38.80 -7.44
CA CYS A 12 -0.85 -37.35 -7.67
C CYS A 12 -1.93 -36.66 -6.82
N MET A 13 -3.14 -37.24 -6.76
CA MET A 13 -4.21 -36.75 -5.89
C MET A 13 -3.87 -36.90 -4.40
N ASN A 14 -3.19 -37.98 -4.00
CA ASN A 14 -2.78 -38.16 -2.60
C ASN A 14 -1.69 -37.16 -2.21
N ASN A 15 -0.72 -36.86 -3.07
CA ASN A 15 0.26 -35.79 -2.83
C ASN A 15 -0.39 -34.40 -2.75
N PHE A 16 -1.36 -34.11 -3.64
CA PHE A 16 -2.10 -32.85 -3.61
C PHE A 16 -2.95 -32.70 -2.33
N LYS A 17 -3.60 -33.78 -1.88
CA LYS A 17 -4.35 -33.82 -0.62
C LYS A 17 -3.43 -33.71 0.60
N ALA A 18 -2.29 -34.39 0.60
CA ALA A 18 -1.31 -34.34 1.69
C ALA A 18 -0.71 -32.93 1.87
N GLN A 19 -0.44 -32.21 0.78
CA GLN A 19 0.01 -30.81 0.82
C GLN A 19 -1.05 -29.85 1.40
N ARG A 20 -2.34 -30.13 1.18
CA ARG A 20 -3.44 -29.34 1.77
C ARG A 20 -3.65 -29.60 3.25
N VAL A 21 -3.32 -30.80 3.76
CA VAL A 21 -3.58 -31.17 5.16
C VAL A 21 -2.49 -30.62 6.11
N HIS A 22 -1.27 -30.35 5.61
CA HIS A 22 -0.14 -29.91 6.45
C HIS A 22 -0.06 -28.39 6.71
N SER A 23 -1.00 -27.59 6.21
CA SER A 23 -1.05 -26.14 6.46
C SER A 23 -2.24 -25.76 7.36
N GLY A 24 -2.39 -26.45 8.49
CA GLY A 24 -3.49 -26.30 9.45
C GLY A 24 -3.61 -24.94 10.16
N LYS A 25 -2.81 -23.93 9.81
CA LYS A 25 -3.08 -22.52 10.14
C LYS A 25 -2.60 -21.67 8.95
N PRO A 26 -3.46 -20.85 8.31
CA PRO A 26 -2.96 -19.89 7.36
C PRO A 26 -1.96 -19.00 8.10
N ARG A 27 -0.68 -19.09 7.75
CA ARG A 27 0.32 -18.10 8.21
C ARG A 27 -0.25 -16.74 7.84
N ARG A 28 -0.64 -15.94 8.85
CA ARG A 28 -1.15 -14.60 8.62
C ARG A 28 -0.13 -13.86 7.75
N ASN A 29 -0.54 -13.47 6.55
CA ASN A 29 0.31 -12.71 5.67
C ASN A 29 0.49 -11.32 6.30
N LEU A 30 1.62 -11.09 6.94
CA LEU A 30 1.90 -9.84 7.67
C LEU A 30 1.81 -8.62 6.74
N CYS A 31 2.17 -8.76 5.47
CA CYS A 31 1.99 -7.70 4.46
C CYS A 31 0.52 -7.42 4.13
N ALA A 32 -0.36 -8.43 4.26
CA ALA A 32 -1.80 -8.22 4.12
C ALA A 32 -2.36 -7.50 5.36
N VAL A 33 -1.94 -7.91 6.56
CA VAL A 33 -2.32 -7.24 7.82
C VAL A 33 -1.87 -5.78 7.84
N ALA A 34 -0.62 -5.50 7.46
CA ALA A 34 -0.09 -4.15 7.35
C ALA A 34 -0.92 -3.27 6.41
N PHE A 35 -1.34 -3.85 5.29
CA PHE A 35 -2.09 -3.12 4.27
C PHE A 35 -3.53 -2.87 4.71
N SER A 36 -4.17 -3.82 5.38
CA SER A 36 -5.49 -3.63 5.97
C SER A 36 -5.49 -2.49 6.99
N ARG A 37 -4.48 -2.42 7.86
CA ARG A 37 -4.34 -1.30 8.83
C ARG A 37 -4.24 0.06 8.12
N LEU A 38 -3.35 0.16 7.12
CA LEU A 38 -3.21 1.39 6.34
C LEU A 38 -4.53 1.79 5.65
N VAL A 39 -5.26 0.81 5.09
CA VAL A 39 -6.54 1.05 4.42
C VAL A 39 -7.61 1.54 5.39
N GLU A 40 -7.70 0.93 6.58
CA GLU A 40 -8.64 1.33 7.63
C GLU A 40 -8.40 2.78 8.07
N GLU A 41 -7.13 3.19 8.21
CA GLU A 41 -6.75 4.57 8.51
C GLU A 41 -7.08 5.55 7.38
N LEU A 42 -7.08 5.10 6.13
CA LEU A 42 -7.33 5.94 4.96
C LEU A 42 -8.81 6.08 4.59
N GLU A 43 -9.67 5.14 5.00
CA GLU A 43 -11.04 5.08 4.51
C GLU A 43 -11.88 6.29 4.96
N ALA A 44 -11.80 6.67 6.24
CA ALA A 44 -12.50 7.85 6.75
C ALA A 44 -11.97 9.15 6.09
N PRO A 45 -10.65 9.43 6.12
CA PRO A 45 -10.11 10.64 5.51
C PRO A 45 -10.36 10.75 4.00
N LEU A 46 -10.24 9.66 3.23
CA LEU A 46 -10.44 9.70 1.78
C LEU A 46 -11.90 9.92 1.39
N PHE A 47 -12.83 9.21 2.03
CA PHE A 47 -14.22 9.16 1.53
C PHE A 47 -15.21 10.00 2.33
N HIS A 48 -14.91 10.33 3.60
CA HIS A 48 -15.78 11.16 4.44
C HIS A 48 -15.30 12.60 4.44
N ASP A 49 -14.01 12.81 4.73
CA ASP A 49 -13.42 14.16 4.80
C ASP A 49 -12.96 14.67 3.42
N LEU A 50 -13.01 13.81 2.39
CA LEU A 50 -12.55 14.08 1.03
C LEU A 50 -11.11 14.60 0.98
N SER A 51 -10.28 14.12 1.90
CA SER A 51 -8.86 14.43 1.97
C SER A 51 -8.10 13.75 0.84
N GLY A 52 -6.87 14.20 0.62
CA GLY A 52 -5.97 13.57 -0.33
C GLY A 52 -4.57 13.46 0.25
N PHE A 53 -3.80 12.52 -0.27
CA PHE A 53 -2.52 12.14 0.29
C PHE A 53 -1.47 11.96 -0.79
N LEU A 54 -0.23 12.32 -0.48
CA LEU A 54 0.90 11.97 -1.32
C LEU A 54 1.22 10.49 -1.14
N VAL A 55 1.37 9.77 -2.26
CA VAL A 55 1.70 8.34 -2.24
C VAL A 55 3.06 8.08 -1.57
N LYS A 56 3.96 9.07 -1.56
CA LYS A 56 5.25 9.01 -0.86
C LYS A 56 5.03 8.91 0.64
N SER A 57 4.21 9.79 1.20
CA SER A 57 3.88 9.83 2.62
C SER A 57 3.15 8.56 3.05
N LEU A 58 2.19 8.09 2.25
CA LEU A 58 1.52 6.80 2.50
C LEU A 58 2.48 5.61 2.43
N ARG A 59 3.47 5.64 1.54
CA ARG A 59 4.52 4.62 1.49
C ARG A 59 5.34 4.65 2.76
N ASP A 60 5.73 5.81 3.23
CA ASP A 60 6.57 5.92 4.42
C ASP A 60 5.82 5.42 5.67
N GLN A 61 4.55 5.78 5.82
CA GLN A 61 3.66 5.20 6.84
C GLN A 61 3.53 3.67 6.70
N TYR A 62 3.31 3.17 5.48
CA TYR A 62 3.22 1.73 5.25
C TYR A 62 4.52 1.00 5.60
N ARG A 63 5.69 1.61 5.35
CA ARG A 63 6.99 1.06 5.73
C ARG A 63 7.13 0.99 7.24
N GLU A 64 6.69 2.00 7.97
CA GLU A 64 6.68 1.99 9.44
C GLU A 64 5.84 0.82 9.98
N ILE A 65 4.61 0.65 9.49
CA ILE A 65 3.73 -0.48 9.85
C ILE A 65 4.41 -1.82 9.54
N LEU A 66 5.08 -1.95 8.38
CA LEU A 66 5.82 -3.16 8.03
C LEU A 66 6.99 -3.44 8.99
N ARG A 67 7.71 -2.40 9.43
CA ARG A 67 8.82 -2.53 10.40
C ARG A 67 8.28 -2.95 11.77
N GLU A 68 7.17 -2.38 12.23
CA GLU A 68 6.51 -2.76 13.49
C GLU A 68 6.11 -4.23 13.51
N LEU A 69 5.69 -4.76 12.35
CA LEU A 69 5.35 -6.17 12.16
C LEU A 69 6.59 -7.08 11.93
N GLY A 70 7.80 -6.53 12.00
CA GLY A 70 9.06 -7.28 11.91
C GLY A 70 9.53 -7.62 10.49
N ILE A 71 9.01 -6.94 9.46
CA ILE A 71 9.38 -7.22 8.06
C ILE A 71 10.67 -6.47 7.70
N LYS A 72 11.76 -7.24 7.55
CA LYS A 72 13.10 -6.71 7.27
C LYS A 72 13.25 -6.00 5.92
N THR A 73 12.36 -6.28 4.97
CA THR A 73 12.38 -5.68 3.62
C THR A 73 11.45 -4.46 3.49
N ALA A 74 10.95 -3.92 4.61
CA ALA A 74 10.07 -2.76 4.62
C ALA A 74 10.61 -1.60 3.78
N ASP A 75 11.88 -1.22 3.97
CA ASP A 75 12.50 -0.07 3.28
C ASP A 75 12.69 -0.26 1.77
N GLN A 76 12.57 -1.49 1.28
CA GLN A 76 12.62 -1.79 -0.15
C GLN A 76 11.27 -1.59 -0.85
N TYR A 77 10.17 -1.41 -0.08
CA TYR A 77 8.84 -1.29 -0.64
C TYR A 77 8.68 0.02 -1.43
N ARG A 78 8.37 -0.06 -2.72
CA ARG A 78 8.34 1.10 -3.62
C ARG A 78 6.97 1.78 -3.62
N SER A 79 6.95 3.09 -3.83
CA SER A 79 5.70 3.86 -3.97
C SER A 79 4.83 3.37 -5.13
N THR A 80 5.45 2.96 -6.24
CA THR A 80 4.74 2.39 -7.40
C THR A 80 3.97 1.14 -7.04
N THR A 81 4.57 0.25 -6.23
CA THR A 81 3.90 -0.95 -5.73
C THR A 81 2.72 -0.58 -4.82
N LEU A 82 2.89 0.40 -3.93
CA LEU A 82 1.78 0.86 -3.08
C LEU A 82 0.64 1.45 -3.91
N LYS A 83 0.98 2.31 -4.88
CA LYS A 83 0.03 2.93 -5.80
C LYS A 83 -0.84 1.88 -6.50
N CYS A 84 -0.21 0.87 -7.11
CA CYS A 84 -0.93 -0.20 -7.78
C CYS A 84 -1.84 -0.96 -6.82
N LYS A 85 -1.38 -1.23 -5.59
CA LYS A 85 -2.16 -1.97 -4.58
C LYS A 85 -3.37 -1.16 -4.08
N LEU A 86 -3.21 0.15 -3.86
CA LEU A 86 -4.31 1.05 -3.49
C LEU A 86 -5.33 1.18 -4.63
N GLN A 87 -4.87 1.31 -5.88
CA GLN A 87 -5.73 1.34 -7.06
C GLN A 87 -6.52 0.03 -7.21
N GLN A 88 -5.88 -1.13 -7.00
CA GLN A 88 -6.55 -2.43 -7.02
C GLN A 88 -7.58 -2.58 -5.90
N HIS A 89 -7.29 -2.07 -4.70
CA HIS A 89 -8.17 -2.19 -3.54
C HIS A 89 -9.41 -1.29 -3.63
N PHE A 90 -9.22 0.00 -3.91
CA PHE A 90 -10.32 0.97 -3.94
C PHE A 90 -10.97 1.12 -5.33
N GLY A 91 -10.30 0.64 -6.39
CA GLY A 91 -10.81 0.70 -7.75
C GLY A 91 -11.13 2.12 -8.19
N GLY A 92 -12.29 2.28 -8.83
CA GLY A 92 -12.79 3.57 -9.32
C GLY A 92 -13.24 4.55 -8.22
N ARG A 93 -13.20 4.17 -6.93
CA ARG A 93 -13.53 5.09 -5.83
C ARG A 93 -12.44 6.12 -5.56
N VAL A 94 -11.21 5.85 -5.99
CA VAL A 94 -10.06 6.76 -5.85
C VAL A 94 -9.52 7.16 -7.21
N SER A 95 -9.09 8.41 -7.28
CA SER A 95 -8.33 8.96 -8.40
C SER A 95 -6.89 9.15 -7.95
N ILE A 96 -5.95 8.64 -8.76
CA ILE A 96 -4.53 8.86 -8.53
C ILE A 96 -3.99 9.77 -9.63
N LEU A 97 -3.58 10.97 -9.24
CA LEU A 97 -2.95 11.93 -10.13
C LEU A 97 -1.45 11.69 -10.14
N ASP A 98 -0.92 11.34 -11.32
CA ASP A 98 0.52 11.25 -11.53
C ASP A 98 1.13 12.65 -11.59
N GLN A 99 2.24 12.81 -10.87
CA GLN A 99 2.98 14.07 -10.83
C GLN A 99 4.25 13.96 -11.66
N THR A 100 4.70 15.08 -12.24
CA THR A 100 5.97 15.19 -12.97
C THR A 100 7.21 14.95 -12.12
N CYS A 101 7.11 15.09 -10.78
CA CYS A 101 8.25 15.05 -9.86
C CYS A 101 8.12 14.00 -8.74
N GLY A 102 7.04 13.20 -8.70
CA GLY A 102 6.65 12.49 -7.49
C GLY A 102 5.93 11.17 -7.72
N SER A 103 5.74 10.43 -6.62
CA SER A 103 5.06 9.13 -6.59
C SER A 103 3.53 9.17 -6.84
N GLY A 104 2.98 10.37 -7.07
CA GLY A 104 1.56 10.62 -7.28
C GLY A 104 0.81 11.07 -6.04
N PHE A 105 -0.42 11.54 -6.25
CA PHE A 105 -1.37 11.99 -5.24
C PHE A 105 -2.66 11.20 -5.36
N ILE A 106 -3.16 10.67 -4.24
CA ILE A 106 -4.41 9.90 -4.16
C ILE A 106 -5.48 10.72 -3.47
N CYS A 107 -6.68 10.73 -4.05
CA CYS A 107 -7.88 11.34 -3.47
C CYS A 107 -9.11 10.53 -3.87
N ALA A 108 -10.27 10.77 -3.24
CA ALA A 108 -11.52 10.18 -3.70
C ALA A 108 -11.91 10.71 -5.09
N SER A 109 -12.45 9.83 -5.94
CA SER A 109 -12.89 10.19 -7.30
C SER A 109 -14.03 11.20 -7.32
N ALA A 110 -14.76 11.34 -6.22
CA ALA A 110 -15.81 12.34 -6.06
C ALA A 110 -15.26 13.79 -5.99
N VAL A 111 -13.96 13.95 -5.69
CA VAL A 111 -13.32 15.27 -5.61
C VAL A 111 -13.10 15.81 -7.03
N PRO A 112 -13.61 17.02 -7.36
CA PRO A 112 -13.32 17.66 -8.64
C PRO A 112 -11.83 17.83 -8.89
N LEU A 113 -11.39 17.70 -10.14
CA LEU A 113 -9.97 17.80 -10.49
C LEU A 113 -9.33 19.13 -10.05
N GLY A 114 -10.07 20.24 -10.14
CA GLY A 114 -9.61 21.56 -9.69
C GLY A 114 -9.25 21.56 -8.20
N ASP A 115 -10.16 21.07 -7.36
CA ASP A 115 -9.99 20.97 -5.91
C ASP A 115 -8.86 19.99 -5.55
N ALA A 116 -8.75 18.87 -6.29
CA ALA A 116 -7.68 17.91 -6.11
C ALA A 116 -6.29 18.54 -6.39
N LEU A 117 -6.17 19.32 -7.46
CA LEU A 117 -4.94 20.03 -7.81
C LEU A 117 -4.61 21.14 -6.81
N GLU A 118 -5.62 21.82 -6.26
CA GLU A 118 -5.40 22.84 -5.22
C GLU A 118 -4.92 22.21 -3.91
N LYS A 119 -5.57 21.13 -3.46
CA LYS A 119 -5.13 20.35 -2.29
C LYS A 119 -3.71 19.83 -2.46
N LEU A 120 -3.40 19.35 -3.66
CA LEU A 120 -2.07 18.89 -4.01
C LEU A 120 -1.02 20.00 -3.86
N ARG A 121 -1.28 21.19 -4.41
CA ARG A 121 -0.36 22.34 -4.30
C ARG A 121 -0.10 22.75 -2.85
N ARG A 122 -1.14 22.73 -2.00
CA ARG A 122 -1.00 23.04 -0.57
C ARG A 122 -0.10 22.03 0.14
N LEU A 123 -0.35 20.73 -0.08
CA LEU A 123 0.47 19.66 0.50
C LEU A 123 1.92 19.70 0.03
N GLU A 124 2.17 20.04 -1.24
CA GLU A 124 3.53 20.22 -1.76
C GLU A 124 4.24 21.44 -1.16
N ALA A 125 3.52 22.50 -0.83
CA ALA A 125 4.07 23.67 -0.15
C ALA A 125 4.48 23.31 1.29
N ASP A 126 3.58 22.64 2.03
CA ASP A 126 3.82 22.23 3.41
C ASP A 126 5.05 21.29 3.51
N HIS A 127 5.16 20.32 2.60
CA HIS A 127 6.31 19.41 2.56
C HIS A 127 7.64 20.12 2.23
N LYS A 128 7.64 21.15 1.39
CA LYS A 128 8.85 21.93 1.10
C LYS A 128 9.29 22.75 2.30
N GLU A 129 8.36 23.26 3.09
CA GLU A 129 8.67 23.98 4.32
C GLU A 129 9.24 23.03 5.38
N ASP A 130 8.69 21.84 5.53
CA ASP A 130 9.21 20.81 6.44
C ASP A 130 10.63 20.35 6.07
N GLU A 131 10.91 20.10 4.78
CA GLU A 131 12.26 19.73 4.31
C GLU A 131 13.27 20.85 4.59
N LYS A 132 12.86 22.11 4.40
CA LYS A 132 13.69 23.28 4.71
C LYS A 132 13.96 23.39 6.22
N TYR A 133 12.94 23.19 7.06
CA TYR A 133 13.07 23.23 8.51
C TYR A 133 13.98 22.10 9.04
N HIS A 134 13.84 20.91 8.46
CA HIS A 134 14.65 19.74 8.83
C HIS A 134 16.11 19.89 8.40
N ALA A 135 16.37 20.46 7.22
CA ALA A 135 17.71 20.79 6.74
C ALA A 135 18.40 21.84 7.63
N LEU A 136 17.67 22.89 8.03
CA LEU A 136 18.17 23.91 8.95
C LEU A 136 18.50 23.33 10.34
N ARG A 137 17.66 22.43 10.86
CA ARG A 137 17.94 21.73 12.14
C ARG A 137 19.14 20.78 12.07
N GLN A 138 19.39 20.15 10.92
CA GLN A 138 20.59 19.32 10.73
C GLN A 138 21.85 20.18 10.61
N ALA A 139 21.79 21.31 9.90
CA ALA A 139 22.90 22.26 9.83
C ALA A 139 23.23 22.87 11.21
N ALA A 140 22.21 23.15 12.03
CA ALA A 140 22.38 23.69 13.37
C ALA A 140 22.94 22.70 14.42
N LYS A 141 22.96 21.39 14.14
CA LYS A 141 23.55 20.35 15.02
C LYS A 141 25.04 20.10 14.76
N ILE A 142 25.63 20.77 13.76
CA ILE A 142 27.04 20.63 13.36
C ILE A 142 27.92 21.75 13.97
N ILE A 143 27.35 22.61 14.82
CA ILE A 143 28.06 23.65 15.59
C ILE A 143 28.00 23.28 17.07
#